data_AF-A0A3A0AK15-F1
#
_entry.id   AF-A0A3A0AK15-F1
#
_cell.length_a   1.000
_cell.length_b   1.000
_cell.length_c   1.000
_cell.angle_alpha   90.00
_cell.angle_beta   90.00
_cell.angle_gamma   90.00
#
_symmetry.space_group_name_H-M   'P 1'
#
loop_
_entity.id
_entity.type
_entity.pdbx_description
1 polymer ?
#
loop_
_entity_poly.entity_id
_entity_poly.type
_entity_poly.pdbx_seq_one_letter_code
_entity_poly.pdbx_strand_id
1 'polypeptide(L)'
;HARSWMLRRNGFHHTPSFVLKQHSGGGPTIDIGVHVLDLTLWLMDNPTPAAVSGVAIAPLAHLEGQFAAWHNQLVPKEWDVEDFAAAFVRFENGATLVLEVSWLLHHDVEGEDMQIWLYGGRSANFWKRTMPRAN
;
A
#
# COMPACT_ATOMS: atom_id res chain seq x y z
N HIS A 1 -4.97 -18.62 0.36
CA HIS A 1 -4.50 -17.46 -0.43
C HIS A 1 -4.99 -16.19 0.26
N ALA A 2 -4.20 -15.14 0.25
CA ALA A 2 -4.59 -13.82 0.73
C ALA A 2 -4.35 -12.76 -0.34
N ARG A 3 -5.17 -11.73 -0.33
CA ARG A 3 -4.93 -10.49 -1.05
C ARG A 3 -5.08 -9.35 -0.07
N SER A 4 -4.17 -8.40 -0.10
CA SER A 4 -4.32 -7.21 0.70
C SER A 4 -3.78 -5.99 -0.01
N TRP A 5 -4.40 -4.86 0.26
CA TRP A 5 -3.95 -3.61 -0.28
C TRP A 5 -4.31 -2.44 0.62
N MET A 6 -3.51 -1.39 0.49
CA MET A 6 -3.78 -0.10 1.08
C MET A 6 -3.39 0.97 0.07
N LEU A 7 -4.40 1.50 -0.61
CA LEU A 7 -4.22 2.36 -1.78
C LEU A 7 -4.87 3.71 -1.52
N ARG A 8 -4.19 4.78 -1.93
CA ARG A 8 -4.71 6.14 -1.87
C ARG A 8 -4.63 6.77 -3.24
N ARG A 9 -5.54 7.73 -3.48
CA ARG A 9 -5.55 8.52 -4.72
C ARG A 9 -4.39 9.49 -4.79
N ASN A 10 -4.19 10.26 -3.72
CA ASN A 10 -3.16 11.30 -3.60
C ASN A 10 -2.98 11.76 -2.13
N GLY A 11 -3.15 10.83 -1.19
CA GLY A 11 -3.10 11.09 0.25
C GLY A 11 -1.74 10.75 0.85
N PHE A 12 -0.88 11.75 1.07
CA PHE A 12 0.45 11.57 1.65
C PHE A 12 0.97 12.89 2.23
N HIS A 13 2.07 12.82 2.98
CA HIS A 13 2.81 13.98 3.47
C HIS A 13 3.88 14.38 2.45
N HIS A 14 3.76 15.57 1.87
CA HIS A 14 4.67 16.08 0.83
C HIS A 14 6.05 16.52 1.36
N THR A 15 6.29 16.48 2.67
CA THR A 15 7.49 17.04 3.29
C THR A 15 8.72 16.17 3.02
N PRO A 16 9.94 16.75 3.04
CA PRO A 16 11.18 16.01 2.87
C PRO A 16 11.31 14.78 3.79
N SER A 17 10.76 14.86 5.00
CA SER A 17 10.77 13.75 5.96
C SER A 17 10.06 12.47 5.49
N PHE A 18 9.12 12.56 4.54
CA PHE A 18 8.37 11.41 4.00
C PHE A 18 8.81 11.02 2.59
N VAL A 19 9.10 12.02 1.76
CA VAL A 19 9.33 11.83 0.32
C VAL A 19 10.80 11.66 -0.04
N LEU A 20 11.70 11.84 0.93
CA LEU A 20 13.13 11.59 0.76
C LEU A 20 13.59 10.35 1.53
N LYS A 21 14.18 9.41 0.81
CA LYS A 21 14.67 8.12 1.28
C LYS A 21 15.71 8.25 2.38
N GLN A 22 16.52 9.31 2.36
CA GLN A 22 17.48 9.59 3.44
C GLN A 22 16.80 9.84 4.80
N HIS A 23 15.53 10.22 4.82
CA HIS A 23 14.77 10.52 6.04
C HIS A 23 13.76 9.42 6.38
N SER A 24 12.99 8.94 5.41
CA SER A 24 11.96 7.93 5.63
C SER A 24 12.44 6.50 5.43
N GLY A 25 13.42 6.27 4.56
CA GLY A 25 13.88 4.94 4.13
C GLY A 25 13.10 4.36 2.92
N GLY A 26 11.91 4.89 2.63
CA GLY A 26 10.99 4.39 1.62
C GLY A 26 9.66 5.15 1.66
N GLY A 27 8.76 4.82 0.73
CA GLY A 27 7.49 5.50 0.54
C GLY A 27 6.32 4.71 1.16
N PRO A 28 5.22 4.50 0.41
CA PRO A 28 4.02 3.88 0.93
C PRO A 28 4.26 2.46 1.46
N THR A 29 5.27 1.74 0.97
CA THR A 29 5.55 0.37 1.41
C THR A 29 5.84 0.30 2.90
N ILE A 30 6.64 1.24 3.41
CA ILE A 30 7.04 1.27 4.82
C ILE A 30 6.12 2.14 5.68
N ASP A 31 5.37 3.06 5.07
CA ASP A 31 4.37 3.90 5.74
C ASP A 31 3.08 3.13 6.02
N ILE A 32 2.32 2.80 4.97
CA ILE A 32 1.03 2.11 5.09
C ILE A 32 1.11 0.62 4.79
N GLY A 33 2.06 0.21 3.95
CA GLY A 33 2.24 -1.16 3.52
C GLY A 33 2.58 -2.08 4.69
N VAL A 34 3.40 -1.62 5.64
CA VAL A 34 3.76 -2.38 6.84
C VAL A 34 2.52 -2.73 7.68
N HIS A 35 1.55 -1.82 7.79
CA HIS A 35 0.36 -2.02 8.60
C HIS A 35 -0.60 -3.05 7.98
N VAL A 36 -0.89 -2.91 6.69
CA VAL A 36 -1.76 -3.87 6.00
C VAL A 36 -1.09 -5.24 5.87
N LEU A 37 0.24 -5.27 5.68
CA LEU A 37 1.02 -6.51 5.67
C LEU A 37 0.97 -7.21 7.03
N ASP A 38 1.28 -6.50 8.12
CA ASP A 38 1.28 -7.06 9.49
C ASP A 38 -0.09 -7.64 9.86
N LEU A 39 -1.17 -6.88 9.66
CA LEU A 39 -2.53 -7.36 9.91
C LEU A 39 -2.87 -8.58 9.05
N THR A 40 -2.44 -8.61 7.78
CA THR A 40 -2.68 -9.75 6.90
C THR A 40 -1.92 -10.99 7.38
N LEU A 41 -0.64 -10.84 7.76
CA LEU A 41 0.16 -11.94 8.28
C LEU A 41 -0.41 -12.46 9.59
N TRP A 42 -0.84 -11.58 10.50
CA TRP A 42 -1.50 -11.97 11.75
C TRP A 42 -2.77 -12.78 11.49
N LEU A 43 -3.63 -12.33 10.57
CA LEU A 43 -4.84 -13.07 10.17
C LEU A 43 -4.54 -14.41 9.47
N MET A 44 -3.34 -14.56 8.89
CA MET A 44 -2.86 -15.79 8.27
C MET A 44 -2.15 -16.73 9.25
N ASP A 45 -2.12 -16.41 10.55
CA ASP A 45 -1.36 -17.13 11.59
C ASP A 45 0.16 -17.07 11.39
N ASN A 46 0.65 -15.90 10.93
CA ASN A 46 2.06 -15.54 10.76
C ASN A 46 2.94 -16.61 10.09
N PRO A 47 2.58 -17.07 8.87
CA PRO A 47 3.35 -18.12 8.20
C PRO A 47 4.71 -17.60 7.73
N THR A 48 5.71 -18.49 7.72
CA THR A 48 7.08 -18.17 7.26
C THR A 48 7.11 -17.92 5.74
N PRO A 49 7.60 -16.77 5.26
CA PRO A 49 7.75 -16.51 3.83
C PRO A 49 8.88 -17.35 3.25
N ALA A 50 8.58 -18.12 2.20
CA ALA A 50 9.54 -18.94 1.47
C ALA A 50 10.19 -18.17 0.31
N ALA A 51 9.43 -17.33 -0.39
CA ALA A 51 9.95 -16.50 -1.47
C ALA A 51 9.07 -15.28 -1.74
N VAL A 52 9.69 -14.15 -2.06
CA VAL A 52 9.02 -12.89 -2.43
C VAL A 52 9.47 -12.46 -3.82
N SER A 53 8.53 -12.00 -4.63
CA SER A 53 8.80 -11.29 -5.89
C SER A 53 8.00 -10.00 -5.88
N GLY A 54 8.60 -8.87 -6.21
CA GLY A 54 7.91 -7.58 -6.14
C GLY A 54 8.60 -6.47 -6.89
N VAL A 55 7.93 -5.32 -6.91
CA VAL A 55 8.35 -4.07 -7.57
C VAL A 55 8.04 -2.90 -6.65
N ALA A 56 8.91 -1.89 -6.67
CA ALA A 56 8.72 -0.60 -6.02
C ALA A 56 9.17 0.49 -7.00
N ILE A 57 8.25 1.38 -7.38
CA ILE A 57 8.44 2.37 -8.45
C ILE A 57 7.76 3.69 -8.08
N ALA A 58 8.13 4.78 -8.77
CA ALA A 58 7.60 6.12 -8.52
C ALA A 58 7.09 6.87 -9.78
N PRO A 59 6.46 6.21 -10.78
CA PRO A 59 6.16 6.86 -12.06
C PRO A 59 5.14 8.00 -11.92
N LEU A 60 4.21 7.92 -10.97
CA LEU A 60 3.15 8.91 -10.80
C LEU A 60 3.69 10.15 -10.08
N ALA A 61 4.52 10.00 -9.05
CA ALA A 61 5.14 11.09 -8.29
C ALA A 61 5.94 12.06 -9.18
N HIS A 62 6.46 11.58 -10.31
CA HIS A 62 7.22 12.39 -11.27
C HIS A 62 6.38 13.00 -12.39
N LEU A 63 5.06 12.78 -12.41
CA LEU A 63 4.16 13.46 -13.35
C LEU A 63 3.92 14.91 -12.91
N GLU A 64 3.82 15.81 -13.90
CA GLU A 64 3.47 17.19 -13.64
C GLU A 64 2.05 17.31 -13.06
N GLY A 65 1.87 18.25 -12.13
CA GLY A 65 0.57 18.53 -11.53
C GLY A 65 0.13 17.56 -10.43
N GLN A 66 0.96 16.60 -10.03
CA GLN A 66 0.68 15.81 -8.82
C GLN A 66 0.74 16.66 -7.56
N PHE A 67 -0.15 16.34 -6.62
CA PHE A 67 -0.31 17.12 -5.39
C PHE A 67 -0.73 16.24 -4.21
N ALA A 68 -0.33 16.62 -3.00
CA ALA A 68 -0.79 16.03 -1.75
C ALA A 68 -2.17 16.60 -1.37
N ALA A 69 -3.23 15.79 -1.48
CA ALA A 69 -4.60 16.25 -1.20
C ALA A 69 -4.80 16.75 0.24
N TRP A 70 -4.08 16.18 1.22
CA TRP A 70 -4.18 16.60 2.63
C TRP A 70 -3.63 17.99 2.92
N HIS A 71 -2.82 18.53 2.01
CA HIS A 71 -2.09 19.78 2.22
C HIS A 71 -2.31 20.80 1.10
N ASN A 72 -2.95 20.38 0.00
CA ASN A 72 -3.09 21.17 -1.22
C ASN A 72 -1.75 21.74 -1.72
N GLN A 73 -0.70 20.90 -1.69
CA GLN A 73 0.66 21.25 -2.12
C GLN A 73 1.10 20.35 -3.26
N LEU A 74 1.85 20.91 -4.21
CA LEU A 74 2.47 20.11 -5.28
C LEU A 74 3.49 19.14 -4.71
N VAL A 75 3.69 18.02 -5.42
CA VAL A 75 4.79 17.09 -5.13
C VAL A 75 6.14 17.80 -5.34
N PRO A 76 7.07 17.72 -4.38
CA PRO A 76 8.41 18.30 -4.54
C PRO A 76 9.21 17.59 -5.63
N LYS A 77 10.11 18.32 -6.28
CA LYS A 77 10.94 17.78 -7.38
C LYS A 77 11.97 16.76 -6.89
N GLU A 78 12.34 16.86 -5.61
CA GLU A 78 13.38 16.09 -4.97
C GLU A 78 12.94 14.68 -4.53
N TRP A 79 11.68 14.31 -4.75
CA TRP A 79 11.12 13.00 -4.38
C TRP A 79 11.98 11.82 -4.87
N ASP A 80 12.36 10.89 -3.99
CA ASP A 80 13.22 9.73 -4.34
C ASP A 80 12.77 8.40 -3.70
N VAL A 81 11.57 8.35 -3.12
CA VAL A 81 10.92 7.12 -2.61
C VAL A 81 9.94 6.53 -3.63
N GLU A 82 9.52 5.29 -3.47
CA GLU A 82 8.46 4.73 -4.32
C GLU A 82 7.11 5.43 -4.07
N ASP A 83 6.21 5.44 -5.05
CA ASP A 83 4.81 5.86 -4.89
C ASP A 83 3.83 4.69 -4.97
N PHE A 84 4.32 3.55 -5.45
CA PHE A 84 3.60 2.31 -5.65
C PHE A 84 4.54 1.13 -5.43
N ALA A 85 4.04 0.13 -4.72
CA ALA A 85 4.68 -1.16 -4.61
C ALA A 85 3.66 -2.28 -4.77
N ALA A 86 4.10 -3.38 -5.39
CA ALA A 86 3.35 -4.62 -5.46
C ALA A 86 4.26 -5.81 -5.20
N ALA A 87 3.73 -6.83 -4.52
CA ALA A 87 4.48 -8.04 -4.21
C ALA A 87 3.59 -9.29 -4.27
N PHE A 88 4.23 -10.40 -4.62
CA PHE A 88 3.70 -11.75 -4.49
C PHE A 88 4.59 -12.57 -3.56
N VAL A 89 4.01 -13.08 -2.48
CA VAL A 89 4.68 -13.86 -1.44
C VAL A 89 4.18 -15.30 -1.49
N ARG A 90 5.12 -16.24 -1.45
CA ARG A 90 4.86 -17.67 -1.24
C ARG A 90 5.34 -18.04 0.15
N PHE A 91 4.54 -18.79 0.89
CA PHE A 91 4.87 -19.24 2.25
C PHE A 91 5.21 -20.73 2.28
N GLU A 92 5.95 -21.16 3.31
CA GLU A 92 6.39 -22.56 3.46
C GLU A 92 5.22 -23.55 3.59
N ASN A 93 4.10 -23.11 4.16
CA ASN A 93 2.88 -23.91 4.30
C ASN A 93 2.04 -23.99 3.01
N GLY A 94 2.54 -23.47 1.89
CA GLY A 94 1.86 -23.44 0.59
C GLY A 94 0.84 -22.29 0.43
N ALA A 95 0.65 -21.45 1.44
CA ALA A 95 -0.16 -20.24 1.29
C ALA A 95 0.54 -19.22 0.37
N THR A 96 -0.23 -18.26 -0.12
CA THR A 96 0.25 -17.17 -0.96
C THR A 96 -0.41 -15.86 -0.58
N LEU A 97 0.29 -14.74 -0.78
CA LEU A 97 -0.20 -13.37 -0.58
C LEU A 97 0.11 -12.51 -1.80
N VAL A 98 -0.86 -11.74 -2.28
CA VAL A 98 -0.65 -10.58 -3.15
C VAL A 98 -0.82 -9.31 -2.31
N LEU A 99 0.16 -8.42 -2.36
CA LEU A 99 0.17 -7.13 -1.66
C LEU A 99 0.29 -6.00 -2.68
N GLU A 100 -0.53 -4.96 -2.54
CA GLU A 100 -0.44 -3.72 -3.34
C GLU A 100 -0.56 -2.50 -2.43
N VAL A 101 0.31 -1.51 -2.62
CA VAL A 101 0.38 -0.33 -1.74
C VAL A 101 0.67 0.91 -2.56
N SER A 102 -0.05 2.01 -2.31
CA SER A 102 0.22 3.28 -3.01
C SER A 102 -0.28 4.52 -2.30
N TRP A 103 0.39 5.64 -2.58
CA TRP A 103 -0.09 6.98 -2.26
C TRP A 103 -0.78 7.72 -3.42
N LEU A 104 -0.53 7.35 -4.69
CA LEU A 104 -0.81 8.19 -5.87
C LEU A 104 -1.68 7.54 -6.96
N LEU A 105 -2.34 6.40 -6.70
CA LEU A 105 -3.09 5.70 -7.73
C LEU A 105 -4.34 6.45 -8.16
N HIS A 106 -4.49 6.73 -9.46
CA HIS A 106 -5.70 7.33 -10.03
C HIS A 106 -6.90 6.35 -10.04
N HIS A 107 -7.46 6.05 -8.85
CA HIS A 107 -8.61 5.18 -8.68
C HIS A 107 -9.85 5.93 -8.17
N ASP A 108 -11.05 5.43 -8.47
CA ASP A 108 -12.32 6.07 -8.12
C ASP A 108 -12.77 5.81 -6.68
N VAL A 109 -11.85 6.02 -5.72
CA VAL A 109 -12.10 5.91 -4.29
C VAL A 109 -11.71 7.22 -3.61
N GLU A 110 -12.58 7.70 -2.74
CA GLU A 110 -12.31 8.86 -1.90
C GLU A 110 -11.48 8.42 -0.69
N GLY A 111 -10.34 9.10 -0.47
CA GLY A 111 -9.45 8.84 0.65
C GLY A 111 -8.59 7.58 0.48
N GLU A 112 -8.82 6.60 1.34
CA GLU A 112 -7.99 5.40 1.49
C GLU A 112 -8.83 4.13 1.29
N ASP A 113 -8.42 3.28 0.36
CA ASP A 113 -8.97 1.94 0.16
C ASP A 113 -8.06 0.91 0.82
N MET A 114 -8.46 0.43 1.99
CA MET A 114 -7.78 -0.65 2.70
C MET A 114 -8.66 -1.90 2.72
N GLN A 115 -8.17 -3.00 2.18
CA GLN A 115 -8.87 -4.28 2.20
C GLN A 115 -7.94 -5.46 2.44
N ILE A 116 -8.49 -6.49 3.09
CA ILE A 116 -7.84 -7.79 3.29
C ILE A 116 -8.83 -8.90 2.96
N TRP A 117 -8.45 -9.76 2.03
CA TRP A 117 -9.26 -10.87 1.55
C TRP A 117 -8.52 -12.17 1.87
N LEU A 118 -9.19 -13.08 2.58
CA LEU A 118 -8.64 -14.37 2.99
C LEU A 118 -9.46 -15.50 2.38
N TYR A 119 -8.76 -16.41 1.71
CA TYR A 119 -9.34 -17.58 1.06
C TYR A 119 -8.73 -18.85 1.64
N GLY A 120 -9.52 -19.55 2.46
CA GLY A 120 -9.18 -20.86 3.02
C GLY A 120 -9.86 -22.00 2.25
N GLY A 121 -9.46 -23.24 2.55
CA GLY A 121 -10.02 -24.43 1.89
C GLY A 121 -11.49 -24.75 2.24
N ARG A 122 -12.07 -24.06 3.23
CA ARG A 122 -13.45 -24.29 3.71
C ARG A 122 -14.26 -23.01 3.92
N SER A 123 -13.66 -21.83 3.78
CA SER A 123 -14.31 -20.54 3.98
C SER A 123 -13.52 -19.42 3.31
N ALA A 124 -14.20 -18.33 2.99
CA ALA A 124 -13.60 -17.06 2.60
C ALA A 124 -14.05 -15.97 3.58
N ASN A 125 -13.11 -15.15 4.05
CA ASN A 125 -13.38 -14.02 4.93
C ASN A 125 -12.91 -12.73 4.26
N PHE A 126 -13.70 -11.67 4.40
CA PHE A 126 -13.47 -10.38 3.79
C PHE A 126 -13.54 -9.29 4.85
N TRP A 127 -12.49 -8.47 4.95
CA TRP A 127 -12.48 -7.30 5.81
C TRP A 127 -12.42 -6.04 4.94
N LYS A 128 -13.43 -5.17 5.09
CA LYS A 128 -13.54 -3.86 4.43
C LYS A 128 -13.93 -2.82 5.46
N ARG A 129 -13.11 -1.77 5.59
CA ARG A 129 -13.50 -0.57 6.33
C ARG A 129 -14.24 0.37 5.37
N THR A 130 -15.57 0.32 5.37
CA THR A 130 -16.38 1.35 4.69
C THR A 130 -16.40 2.61 5.53
N MET A 131 -15.74 3.68 5.07
CA MET A 131 -16.05 5.04 5.52
C MET A 131 -17.37 5.47 4.86
N PRO A 132 -18.31 6.10 5.58
CA PRO A 132 -19.52 6.65 4.97
C PRO A 132 -19.11 7.75 3.97
N ARG A 133 -19.75 7.79 2.80
CA ARG A 133 -19.64 8.94 1.89
C ARG A 133 -20.12 10.17 2.66
N ALA A 134 -19.25 11.18 2.78
CA ALA A 134 -19.72 12.50 3.17
C ALA A 134 -20.49 13.07 1.98
N ASN A 135 -21.75 13.46 2.21
CA ASN A 135 -22.58 14.17 1.23
C ASN A 135 -22.07 15.59 1.01
#